data_AF-A0A397W641-F1
#
_entry.id   AF-A0A397W641-F1
#
_cell.length_a   1.000
_cell.length_b   1.000
_cell.length_c   1.000
_cell.angle_alpha   90.00
_cell.angle_beta   90.00
_cell.angle_gamma   90.00
#
_symmetry.space_group_name_H-M   'P 1'
#
loop_
_entity.id
_entity.type
_entity.pdbx_description
1 polymer ?
#
loop_
_entity_poly.entity_id
_entity_poly.type
_entity_poly.pdbx_seq_one_letter_code
_entity_poly.pdbx_strand_id
1 'polypeptide(L)' 'LLHIKDSILDCGPCWTFWQFPMERLCGILQTLVQSRIFPYDNLANNILILDQFNHLYFISSLREQV' A
#
# COMPACT_ATOMS: atom_id res chain seq x y z
N LEU A 1 2.64 18.31 -9.12
CA LEU A 1 1.73 19.18 -8.33
C LEU A 1 0.42 19.54 -9.03
N LEU A 2 0.31 19.47 -10.37
CA LEU A 2 -0.89 19.94 -11.09
C LEU A 2 -2.15 19.06 -10.88
N HIS A 3 -2.00 17.76 -10.63
CA HIS A 3 -3.12 16.82 -10.48
C HIS A 3 -3.83 16.86 -9.12
N ILE A 4 -3.25 17.52 -8.11
CA ILE A 4 -3.81 17.52 -6.75
C ILE A 4 -5.19 18.17 -6.74
N LYS A 5 -5.41 19.20 -7.57
CA LYS A 5 -6.69 19.89 -7.68
C LYS A 5 -7.79 18.97 -8.23
N ASP A 6 -7.50 18.23 -9.29
CA ASP A 6 -8.45 17.29 -9.89
C ASP A 6 -8.78 16.15 -8.92
N SER A 7 -7.78 15.63 -8.21
CA SER A 7 -8.00 14.61 -7.17
C SER A 7 -8.85 15.10 -6.00
N ILE A 8 -8.74 16.37 -5.59
CA ILE A 8 -9.58 16.94 -4.52
C ILE A 8 -11.03 17.11 -4.98
N LEU A 9 -11.25 17.41 -6.27
CA LEU A 9 -12.61 17.51 -6.83
C LEU A 9 -13.28 16.14 -6.92
N ASP A 10 -12.53 15.10 -7.28
CA ASP A 10 -13.03 13.74 -7.45
C ASP A 10 -13.21 13.00 -6.11
N CYS A 11 -12.23 13.10 -5.22
CA CYS A 11 -12.19 12.38 -3.94
C CYS A 11 -12.68 13.21 -2.72
N GLY A 12 -12.94 14.50 -2.91
CA GLY A 12 -13.29 15.43 -1.84
C GLY A 12 -12.07 15.99 -1.08
N PRO A 13 -12.30 16.72 0.03
CA PRO A 13 -11.25 17.31 0.84
C PRO A 13 -10.19 16.27 1.23
N CYS A 14 -8.92 16.64 1.08
CA CYS A 14 -7.79 15.74 1.35
C CYS A 14 -7.91 15.04 2.72
N TRP A 15 -8.28 15.78 3.78
CA TRP A 15 -8.39 15.23 5.13
C TRP A 15 -9.52 14.19 5.30
N THR A 16 -10.64 14.31 4.58
CA THR A 16 -11.73 13.32 4.65
C THR A 16 -11.41 12.08 3.83
N PHE A 17 -10.74 12.25 2.68
CA PHE A 17 -10.35 11.14 1.84
C PHE A 17 -9.21 10.31 2.44
N TRP A 18 -8.22 10.96 3.05
CA TRP A 18 -7.02 10.28 3.56
C TRP A 18 -7.24 9.42 4.80
N GLN A 19 -8.29 9.67 5.58
CA GLN A 19 -8.51 8.97 6.84
C GLN A 19 -8.69 7.45 6.63
N PHE A 20 -9.62 7.05 5.78
CA PHE A 20 -9.90 5.63 5.52
C PHE A 20 -8.70 4.83 4.94
N PRO A 21 -8.00 5.29 3.88
CA PRO A 21 -6.84 4.58 3.37
C PRO A 21 -5.69 4.54 4.37
N MET A 22 -5.50 5.57 5.21
CA MET A 22 -4.48 5.52 6.28
C MET A 22 -4.81 4.48 7.34
N GLU A 23 -6.06 4.41 7.80
CA GLU A 23 -6.47 3.39 8.77
C GLU A 23 -6.24 1.97 8.21
N ARG A 24 -6.61 1.76 6.94
CA ARG A 24 -6.38 0.49 6.26
C ARG A 24 -4.89 0.18 6.11
N LEU A 25 -4.08 1.16 5.71
CA LEU A 25 -2.64 1.01 5.57
C LEU A 25 -1.98 0.68 6.91
N CYS A 26 -2.32 1.42 7.97
CA CYS A 26 -1.83 1.18 9.33
C CYS A 26 -2.20 -0.21 9.83
N GLY A 27 -3.42 -0.68 9.58
CA GLY A 27 -3.84 -2.04 9.95
C GLY A 27 -3.02 -3.13 9.24
N ILE A 28 -2.70 -2.93 7.96
CA ILE A 28 -1.82 -3.83 7.21
C ILE A 28 -0.40 -3.80 7.80
N LEU A 29 0.16 -2.61 8.02
CA LEU A 29 1.50 -2.45 8.59
C LEU A 29 1.61 -3.12 9.97
N GLN A 30 0.63 -2.93 10.84
CA GLN A 30 0.61 -3.57 12.17
C GLN A 30 0.60 -5.09 12.07
N THR A 31 -0.14 -5.66 11.10
CA THR A 31 -0.17 -7.11 10.85
C THR A 31 1.18 -7.64 10.34
N LEU A 32 1.92 -6.82 9.58
CA LEU A 32 3.24 -7.18 9.04
C LEU A 32 4.35 -7.13 10.09
N VAL A 33 4.19 -6.38 11.18
CA VAL A 33 5.14 -6.37 12.30
C VAL A 33 4.89 -7.59 13.19
N GLN A 34 5.39 -8.75 12.78
CA GLN A 34 5.20 -10.00 13.51
C GLN A 34 6.30 -10.25 14.55
N SER A 35 7.49 -9.70 14.35
CA SER A 35 8.62 -9.85 15.28
C SER A 35 8.57 -8.84 16.42
N ARG A 36 8.72 -9.32 17.66
CA ARG A 36 8.82 -8.47 18.86
C ARG A 36 10.25 -8.00 19.16
N ILE A 37 11.26 -8.67 18.61
CA ILE A 37 12.67 -8.40 18.92
C ILE A 37 13.28 -7.42 17.92
N PHE A 38 13.01 -7.63 16.63
CA PHE A 38 13.48 -6.76 15.53
C PHE A 38 12.30 -6.35 14.64
N PRO A 39 11.39 -5.49 15.14
CA PRO A 39 10.15 -5.15 14.45
C PRO A 39 10.37 -4.44 13.11
N TYR A 40 11.36 -3.54 13.04
CA TYR A 40 11.63 -2.75 11.84
C TYR A 40 12.27 -3.56 10.72
N ASP A 41 13.25 -4.41 11.05
CA ASP A 41 13.88 -5.33 10.10
C ASP A 41 12.86 -6.33 9.55
N ASN A 42 12.02 -6.88 10.43
CA ASN A 42 10.94 -7.78 10.03
C ASN A 42 9.92 -7.08 9.12
N LEU A 43 9.51 -5.85 9.47
CA LEU A 43 8.59 -5.07 8.66
C LEU A 43 9.15 -4.78 7.26
N ALA A 44 10.41 -4.33 7.18
CA ALA A 44 11.05 -4.03 5.90
C ALA A 44 11.11 -5.26 4.99
N ASN A 45 11.51 -6.42 5.54
CA ASN A 45 11.53 -7.67 4.81
C ASN A 45 10.12 -8.11 4.36
N ASN A 46 9.11 -7.97 5.22
CA ASN A 46 7.73 -8.32 4.88
C ASN A 46 7.14 -7.39 3.80
N ILE A 47 7.45 -6.10 3.83
CA ILE A 47 7.07 -5.16 2.76
C ILE A 47 7.73 -5.55 1.44
N LEU A 48 9.02 -5.90 1.46
CA LEU A 48 9.75 -6.34 0.27
C LEU A 48 9.14 -7.62 -0.34
N ILE A 49 8.77 -8.59 0.48
CA ILE A 49 8.11 -9.83 0.03
C ILE A 49 6.74 -9.52 -0.58
N LEU A 50 5.96 -8.64 0.05
CA LEU A 50 4.64 -8.24 -0.45
C LEU A 50 4.75 -7.52 -1.81
N ASP A 51 5.73 -6.64 -1.96
CA ASP A 51 6.03 -5.95 -3.21
C ASP A 51 6.39 -6.93 -4.35
N GLN A 52 7.29 -7.87 -4.07
CA GLN A 52 7.65 -8.92 -5.04
C GLN A 52 6.43 -9.76 -5.44
N PHE A 53 5.56 -10.12 -4.50
CA PHE A 53 4.33 -10.86 -4.79
C PHE A 53 3.37 -10.07 -5.68
N ASN A 54 3.20 -8.77 -5.41
CA ASN A 54 2.38 -7.89 -6.26
C ASN A 54 2.95 -7.79 -7.68
N HIS A 55 4.27 -7.70 -7.82
CA HIS A 55 4.93 -7.70 -9.12
C HIS A 55 4.71 -9.01 -9.89
N LEU A 56 4.76 -10.16 -9.22
CA LEU A 56 4.46 -11.45 -9.84
C LEU A 56 3.01 -11.50 -10.33
N TYR A 57 2.05 -11.08 -9.51
CA TYR A 57 0.64 -11.02 -9.89
C TYR A 57 0.40 -10.08 -11.09
N PHE A 58 1.07 -8.94 -11.11
CA PHE A 58 0.97 -8.00 -12.23
C PHE A 58 1.49 -8.63 -13.53
N ILE A 59 2.67 -9.26 -13.49
CA ILE A 59 3.24 -9.92 -14.66
C ILE A 59 2.38 -11.10 -15.14
N SER A 60 1.82 -11.90 -14.22
CA SER A 60 0.92 -12.99 -14.60
C SER A 60 -0.36 -12.46 -15.25
N SER A 61 -0.94 -11.40 -14.69
CA SER A 61 -2.12 -10.75 -15.27
C SER A 61 -1.85 -10.22 -16.67
N LEU A 62 -0.69 -9.60 -16.91
CA LEU A 62 -0.31 -9.14 -18.25
C LEU A 62 -0.10 -10.31 -19.23
N ARG A 63 0.42 -11.44 -18.76
CA ARG A 63 0.62 -12.63 -19.59
C ARG A 63 -0.70 -13.24 -20.05
N GLU A 64 -1.75 -13.19 -19.24
CA GLU A 64 -3.07 -13.74 -19.59
C GLU A 64 -3.84 -12.88 -20.62
N GLN A 65 -3.43 -11.63 -20.84
CA GLN A 65 -4.08 -10.72 -21.80
C GLN A 65 -3.43 -10.70 -23.20
N VAL A 66 -2.36 -11.46 -23.41
CA VAL A 66 -1.63 -11.63 -24.69
C VAL A 66 -1.98 -12.98 -25.30
#